data_AF-A0ABD1E572-F1
#
_entry.id   AF-A0ABD1E572-F1
#
_cell.length_a   1.000
_cell.length_b   1.000
_cell.length_c   1.000
_cell.angle_alpha   90.00
_cell.angle_beta   90.00
_cell.angle_gamma   90.00
#
_symmetry.space_group_name_H-M   'P 1'
#
loop_
_entity.id
_entity.type
_entity.pdbx_description
1 polymer ?
#
loop_
_entity_poly.entity_id
_entity_poly.type
_entity_poly.pdbx_seq_one_letter_code
_entity_poly.pdbx_strand_id
1 'polypeptide(L)'
;MIEEYNIDLIQVYSNITDNGANVIKCTKLLQEIQEQELLGYVHSQNAEQEDEEEELIHIQIESVLAVVRYAAHTLQLAAYDVMKTIEFEINQYRKAVKNLRSNEKENC
;
A
#
# COMPACT_ATOMS: atom_id res chain seq x y z
N MET A 1 -2.31 -9.26 16.00
CA MET A 1 -0.96 -8.66 15.92
C MET A 1 -0.90 -7.34 16.68
N ILE A 2 -1.72 -6.33 16.39
CA ILE A 2 -1.70 -5.05 17.15
C ILE A 2 -2.28 -5.20 18.56
N GLU A 3 -3.39 -5.94 18.71
CA GLU A 3 -4.01 -6.28 20.00
C GLU A 3 -3.06 -7.02 20.96
N GLU A 4 -2.13 -7.82 20.43
CA GLU A 4 -1.13 -8.56 21.20
C GLU A 4 -0.15 -7.63 21.91
N TYR A 5 0.08 -6.44 21.36
CA TYR A 5 0.93 -5.40 21.94
C TYR A 5 0.13 -4.34 22.70
N ASN A 6 -1.19 -4.54 22.87
CA ASN A 6 -2.08 -3.62 23.57
C ASN A 6 -2.01 -2.17 23.02
N ILE A 7 -1.81 -2.04 21.71
CA ILE A 7 -1.79 -0.77 20.99
C ILE A 7 -3.21 -0.49 20.51
N ASP A 8 -3.72 0.68 20.84
CA ASP A 8 -5.03 1.13 20.35
C ASP A 8 -4.89 1.57 18.88
N LEU A 9 -5.87 1.25 18.05
CA LEU A 9 -5.92 1.64 16.64
C LEU A 9 -5.85 3.16 16.49
N ILE A 10 -6.39 3.94 17.44
CA ILE A 10 -6.28 5.41 17.43
C ILE A 10 -4.83 5.91 17.49
N GLN A 11 -3.89 5.07 17.94
CA GLN A 11 -2.46 5.38 18.01
C GLN A 11 -1.72 5.03 16.70
N VAL A 12 -2.38 4.35 15.78
CA VAL A 12 -1.84 4.05 14.45
C VAL A 12 -2.14 5.23 13.54
N TYR A 13 -1.11 5.85 12.97
CA TYR A 13 -1.30 7.04 12.13
C TYR A 13 -1.43 6.71 10.64
N SER A 14 -0.78 5.67 10.15
CA SER A 14 -0.88 5.25 8.75
C SER A 14 -0.33 3.85 8.59
N ASN A 15 -0.72 3.21 7.49
CA ASN A 15 -0.15 1.95 7.06
C ASN A 15 0.58 2.16 5.73
N ILE A 16 1.87 1.77 5.69
CA ILE A 16 2.65 1.76 4.46
C ILE A 16 2.55 0.38 3.81
N THR A 17 1.90 0.29 2.66
CA THR A 17 1.71 -0.96 1.92
C THR A 17 2.33 -0.91 0.53
N ASP A 18 2.62 -2.06 -0.06
CA ASP A 18 2.87 -2.14 -1.49
C ASP A 18 1.59 -1.82 -2.31
N ASN A 19 1.69 -1.85 -3.65
CA ASN A 19 0.54 -1.62 -4.52
C ASN A 19 -0.30 -2.90 -4.74
N GLY A 20 -0.23 -3.86 -3.82
CA GLY A 20 -1.01 -5.10 -3.88
C GLY A 20 -2.50 -4.79 -3.83
N ALA A 21 -3.23 -5.14 -4.89
CA ALA A 21 -4.66 -4.86 -5.01
C ALA A 21 -5.48 -5.44 -3.83
N ASN A 22 -5.10 -6.63 -3.34
CA ASN A 22 -5.74 -7.27 -2.20
C ASN A 22 -5.48 -6.51 -0.89
N VAL A 23 -4.27 -5.96 -0.71
CA VAL A 23 -3.91 -5.22 0.50
C VAL A 23 -4.64 -3.88 0.53
N ILE A 24 -4.66 -3.15 -0.60
CA ILE A 24 -5.42 -1.91 -0.74
C ILE A 24 -6.91 -2.15 -0.47
N LYS A 25 -7.48 -3.24 -1.01
CA LYS A 25 -8.89 -3.59 -0.78
C LYS A 25 -9.15 -3.96 0.69
N CYS A 26 -8.25 -4.71 1.30
CA CYS A 26 -8.35 -5.08 2.71
C CYS A 26 -8.36 -3.83 3.61
N THR A 27 -7.47 -2.86 3.37
CA THR A 27 -7.43 -1.65 4.17
C THR A 27 -8.68 -0.79 4.01
N LYS A 28 -9.25 -0.70 2.80
CA LYS A 28 -10.53 0.00 2.59
C LYS A 28 -11.68 -0.66 3.34
N LEU A 29 -11.76 -1.99 3.30
CA LEU A 29 -12.77 -2.74 4.06
C LEU A 29 -12.61 -2.53 5.57
N LEU A 30 -11.36 -2.44 6.06
CA LEU A 30 -11.09 -2.16 7.47
C LEU A 30 -11.51 -0.74 7.87
N GLN A 31 -11.31 0.26 6.99
CA GLN A 31 -11.79 1.62 7.20
C GLN A 31 -13.32 1.66 7.29
N GLU A 32 -14.02 1.00 6.37
CA GLU A 32 -15.48 0.92 6.35
C GLU A 32 -16.04 0.23 7.62
N ILE A 33 -15.40 -0.85 8.08
CA ILE A 33 -15.82 -1.56 9.31
C ILE A 33 -15.63 -0.67 10.54
N GLN A 34 -14.50 0.02 10.66
CA GLN A 34 -14.25 0.92 11.80
C GLN A 34 -15.20 2.11 11.82
N GLU A 35 -15.49 2.66 10.65
CA GLU A 35 -16.47 3.74 10.51
C GLU A 35 -17.84 3.31 11.04
N GLN A 36 -18.30 2.13 10.62
CA GLN A 36 -19.59 1.59 11.09
C GLN A 36 -19.60 1.30 12.59
N GLU A 37 -18.52 0.76 13.15
CA GLU A 37 -18.42 0.49 14.59
C GLU A 37 -18.44 1.78 15.42
N LEU A 38 -17.73 2.82 14.98
CA LEU A 38 -17.63 4.07 15.72
C LEU A 38 -18.93 4.89 15.63
N LEU A 39 -19.54 4.97 14.44
CA LEU A 39 -20.87 5.59 14.25
C LEU A 39 -21.93 4.89 15.10
N GLY A 40 -21.93 3.56 15.14
CA GLY A 40 -22.86 2.78 15.96
C GLY A 40 -22.71 3.04 17.47
N TYR A 41 -21.48 3.32 17.93
CA TYR A 41 -21.22 3.69 19.32
C TYR A 41 -21.73 5.10 19.66
N VAL A 42 -21.48 6.08 18.79
CA VAL A 42 -21.86 7.48 19.02
C VAL A 42 -23.38 7.68 18.97
N HIS A 43 -24.05 7.05 18.00
CA HIS A 43 -25.51 7.08 17.88
C HIS A 43 -26.21 6.44 19.10
N SER A 44 -25.52 5.57 19.83
CA SER A 44 -26.04 4.97 21.08
C SER A 44 -25.88 5.87 22.33
N GLN A 45 -25.02 6.90 22.26
CA GLN A 45 -24.69 7.74 23.43
C GLN A 45 -25.20 9.19 23.35
N ASN A 46 -25.37 9.78 22.16
CA ASN A 46 -25.83 11.17 22.01
C ASN A 46 -26.78 11.31 20.81
N ALA A 47 -28.07 11.59 21.07
CA ALA A 47 -29.10 11.72 20.03
C ALA A 47 -29.35 13.18 19.56
N GLU A 48 -28.51 14.15 19.93
CA GLU A 48 -28.81 15.58 19.72
C GLU A 48 -27.70 16.42 19.03
N GLN A 49 -26.55 15.84 18.62
CA GLN A 49 -25.48 16.55 17.89
C GLN A 49 -24.82 15.69 16.79
N GLU A 50 -25.63 14.99 15.99
CA GLU A 50 -25.16 13.92 15.09
C GLU A 50 -24.26 14.41 13.93
N ASP A 51 -24.64 15.50 13.24
CA ASP A 51 -23.98 15.85 11.97
C ASP A 51 -22.52 16.33 12.09
N GLU A 52 -22.16 17.10 13.13
CA GLU A 52 -20.78 17.61 13.30
C GLU A 52 -19.83 16.55 13.90
N GLU A 53 -20.34 15.64 14.73
CA GLU A 53 -19.55 14.54 15.31
C GLU A 53 -19.24 13.45 14.26
N GLU A 54 -20.18 13.14 13.36
CA GLU A 54 -19.96 12.19 12.26
C GLU A 54 -18.83 12.63 11.32
N GLU A 55 -18.78 13.91 10.97
CA GLU A 55 -17.74 14.43 10.05
C GLU A 55 -16.34 14.39 10.68
N LEU A 56 -16.22 14.72 11.97
CA LEU A 56 -14.96 14.62 12.72
C LEU A 56 -14.46 13.17 12.84
N ILE A 57 -15.39 12.23 13.03
CA ILE A 57 -15.10 10.79 13.06
C ILE A 57 -14.57 10.32 11.71
N HIS A 58 -15.22 10.71 10.63
CA HIS A 58 -14.82 10.33 9.28
C HIS A 58 -13.38 10.81 8.99
N ILE A 59 -13.07 12.06 9.33
CA ILE A 59 -11.73 12.64 9.20
C ILE A 59 -10.68 11.86 10.02
N GLN A 60 -11.03 11.47 11.24
CA GLN A 60 -10.11 10.76 12.12
C GLN A 60 -9.83 9.32 11.66
N ILE A 61 -10.83 8.62 11.13
CA ILE A 61 -10.68 7.25 10.61
C ILE A 61 -9.92 7.25 9.29
N GLU A 62 -10.21 8.20 8.39
CA GLU A 62 -9.43 8.39 7.16
C GLU A 62 -7.95 8.66 7.47
N SER A 63 -7.67 9.42 8.55
CA SER A 63 -6.31 9.66 9.02
C SER A 63 -5.64 8.41 9.56
N VAL A 64 -6.23 7.71 10.53
CA VAL A 64 -5.61 6.60 11.28
C VAL A 64 -5.23 5.40 10.42
N LEU A 65 -6.04 5.11 9.39
CA LEU A 65 -5.82 3.99 8.46
C LEU A 65 -5.39 4.44 7.07
N ALA A 66 -4.86 5.66 6.92
CA ALA A 66 -4.38 6.17 5.65
C ALA A 66 -3.40 5.17 5.00
N VAL A 67 -3.75 4.69 3.80
CA VAL A 67 -2.88 3.82 2.98
C VAL A 67 -1.86 4.69 2.27
N VAL A 68 -0.62 4.61 2.73
CA VAL A 68 0.52 5.23 2.06
C VAL A 68 1.18 4.18 1.18
N ARG A 69 1.26 4.44 -0.12
CA ARG A 69 1.94 3.53 -1.04
C ARG A 69 3.44 3.54 -0.77
N TYR A 70 4.03 2.35 -0.72
CA TYR A 70 5.46 2.18 -0.49
C TYR A 70 6.27 2.78 -1.65
N ALA A 71 7.10 3.77 -1.31
CA ALA A 71 7.85 4.55 -2.30
C ALA A 71 8.79 3.70 -3.15
N ALA A 72 9.49 2.72 -2.54
CA ALA A 72 10.43 1.88 -3.28
C ALA A 72 9.72 0.97 -4.30
N HIS A 73 8.55 0.41 -3.95
CA HIS A 73 7.76 -0.37 -4.89
C HIS A 73 7.24 0.50 -6.04
N THR A 74 6.82 1.72 -5.75
CA THR A 74 6.38 2.68 -6.78
C THR A 74 7.52 3.06 -7.73
N LEU A 75 8.73 3.31 -7.20
CA LEU A 75 9.91 3.56 -8.01
C LEU A 75 10.30 2.35 -8.88
N GLN A 76 10.20 1.14 -8.31
CA GLN A 76 10.44 -0.10 -9.05
C GLN A 76 9.46 -0.26 -10.22
N LEU A 77 8.17 0.05 -10.04
CA LEU A 77 7.19 0.03 -11.12
C LEU A 77 7.51 1.06 -12.21
N ALA A 78 7.86 2.29 -11.82
CA ALA A 78 8.26 3.32 -12.78
C ALA A 78 9.49 2.91 -13.60
N ALA A 79 10.51 2.37 -12.92
CA ALA A 79 11.69 1.82 -13.59
C ALA A 79 11.33 0.66 -14.52
N TYR A 80 10.45 -0.25 -14.07
CA TYR A 80 9.99 -1.37 -14.87
C TYR A 80 9.25 -0.93 -16.14
N ASP A 81 8.40 0.09 -16.06
CA ASP A 81 7.67 0.61 -17.22
C ASP A 81 8.60 1.27 -18.24
N VAL A 82 9.61 2.02 -17.78
CA VAL A 82 10.67 2.53 -18.68
C VAL A 82 11.42 1.36 -19.32
N MET A 83 11.81 0.35 -18.54
CA MET A 83 12.56 -0.80 -19.04
C MET A 83 11.80 -1.61 -20.09
N LYS A 84 10.45 -1.66 -20.03
CA LYS A 84 9.63 -2.27 -21.10
C LYS A 84 9.77 -1.54 -22.43
N THR A 85 9.87 -0.20 -22.40
CA THR A 85 9.97 0.58 -23.64
C THR A 85 11.27 0.32 -24.41
N ILE A 86 12.31 -0.14 -23.71
CA ILE A 86 13.63 -0.46 -24.25
C ILE A 86 13.97 -1.96 -24.13
N GLU A 87 12.95 -2.80 -23.94
CA GLU A 87 13.14 -4.23 -23.66
C GLU A 87 13.84 -4.95 -24.82
N PHE A 88 13.53 -4.55 -26.05
CA PHE A 88 14.14 -5.12 -27.24
C PHE A 88 15.66 -4.88 -27.26
N GLU A 89 16.09 -3.64 -27.07
CA GLU A 89 17.49 -3.23 -27.03
C GLU A 89 18.24 -3.92 -25.88
N ILE A 90 17.65 -3.93 -24.67
CA ILE A 90 18.20 -4.64 -23.52
C ILE A 90 18.43 -6.11 -23.84
N ASN A 91 17.49 -6.76 -24.51
CA ASN A 91 17.61 -8.17 -24.87
C ASN A 91 18.71 -8.41 -25.91
N GLN A 92 18.95 -7.49 -26.83
CA GLN A 92 20.07 -7.57 -27.77
C GLN A 92 21.42 -7.45 -27.03
N TYR A 93 21.55 -6.51 -26.10
CA TYR A 93 22.76 -6.40 -25.26
C TYR A 93 22.97 -7.63 -24.38
N ARG A 94 21.92 -8.17 -23.76
CA ARG A 94 21.99 -9.41 -22.97
C ARG A 94 22.48 -10.59 -23.80
N LYS A 95 22.01 -10.74 -25.04
CA LYS A 95 22.48 -11.79 -25.96
C LYS A 95 23.97 -11.61 -26.30
N ALA A 96 24.38 -10.39 -26.62
CA ALA A 96 25.78 -10.10 -26.93
C ALA A 96 26.70 -10.44 -25.75
N VAL A 97 26.35 -10.00 -24.54
CA VAL A 97 27.09 -10.30 -23.31
C VAL A 97 27.12 -11.81 -23.03
N LYS A 98 26.00 -12.52 -23.25
CA LYS A 98 25.95 -13.98 -23.08
C LYS A 98 26.89 -14.70 -24.05
N ASN A 99 26.92 -14.29 -25.32
CA ASN A 99 27.81 -14.87 -26.32
C ASN A 99 29.29 -14.65 -25.97
N LEU A 100 29.65 -13.45 -25.51
CA LEU A 100 31.01 -13.15 -25.05
C LEU A 100 31.42 -14.06 -23.87
N ARG A 101 30.54 -14.23 -22.87
CA ARG A 101 30.81 -15.11 -21.72
C ARG A 101 30.91 -16.59 -22.08
N SER A 102 30.21 -17.04 -23.12
CA SER A 102 30.30 -18.42 -23.60
C SER A 102 31.59 -18.65 -24.40
N ASN A 103 31.99 -17.69 -25.24
CA ASN A 103 33.21 -17.79 -26.05
C ASN A 103 34.49 -17.74 -25.20
N GLU A 104 34.49 -17.09 -24.04
CA GLU A 104 35.60 -17.17 -23.09
C GLU A 104 35.79 -18.57 -22.50
N LYS A 105 34.72 -19.37 -22.39
CA LYS A 105 34.79 -20.73 -21.84
C LYS A 105 35.27 -21.78 -22.84
N GLU A 106 35.17 -21.53 -24.14
CA GLU A 106 35.68 -22.44 -25.19
C GLU A 106 37.17 -22.22 -25.49
N ASN A 107 37.77 -21.14 -25.00
CA ASN A 107 39.19 -20.81 -25.19
C ASN A 107 40.07 -21.09 -23.95
N CYS A 108 39.57 -21.85 -22.97
CA CYS A 108 40.32 -22.42 -21.84
C CYS A 108 40.25 -23.95 -21.90
#